data_AF-A0A964DY15-F1
#
_entry.id   AF-A0A964DY15-F1
#
_cell.length_a   1.000
_cell.length_b   1.000
_cell.length_c   1.000
_cell.angle_alpha   90.00
_cell.angle_beta   90.00
_cell.angle_gamma   90.00
#
_symmetry.space_group_name_H-M   'P 1'
#
loop_
_entity.id
_entity.type
_entity.pdbx_description
1 polymer ?
#
loop_
_entity_poly.entity_id
_entity_poly.type
_entity_poly.pdbx_seq_one_letter_code
_entity_poly.pdbx_strand_id
1 'polypeptide(L)' 'MVEPIASEAERHEDAMERQALAVAVAKARANVHGVSHDAMRLWLMEIADGNFQAEPPQSKL' A
#
# COMPACT_ATOMS: atom_id res chain seq x y z
N MET A 1 -5.98 -30.00 20.76
CA MET A 1 -4.89 -29.41 19.95
C MET A 1 -4.54 -28.09 20.61
N VAL A 2 -3.30 -27.89 21.06
CA VAL A 2 -2.86 -26.64 21.71
C VAL A 2 -2.27 -25.78 20.61
N GLU A 3 -2.79 -24.58 20.42
CA GLU A 3 -2.20 -23.64 19.45
C GLU A 3 -0.80 -23.22 19.93
N PRO A 4 0.20 -23.19 19.03
CA PRO A 4 1.54 -22.73 19.40
C PRO A 4 1.48 -21.27 19.84
N ILE A 5 1.99 -21.00 21.04
CA ILE A 5 2.11 -19.64 21.56
C ILE A 5 3.24 -18.96 20.79
N ALA A 6 2.92 -17.94 20.00
CA ALA A 6 3.90 -17.13 19.29
C ALA A 6 5.01 -16.69 20.25
N SER A 7 6.26 -16.83 19.82
CA SER A 7 7.44 -16.38 20.54
C SER A 7 7.40 -14.87 20.79
N GLU A 8 8.22 -14.41 21.74
CA GLU A 8 8.33 -12.98 22.03
C GLU A 8 8.87 -12.17 20.84
N ALA A 9 9.76 -12.77 20.04
CA ALA A 9 10.28 -12.17 18.82
C ALA A 9 9.18 -11.98 17.76
N GLU A 10 8.37 -13.01 17.50
CA GLU A 10 7.24 -12.93 16.56
C GLU A 10 6.22 -11.87 17.00
N ARG A 11 5.91 -11.79 18.30
CA ARG A 11 5.03 -10.73 18.83
C ARG A 11 5.61 -9.33 18.65
N HIS A 12 6.93 -9.19 18.75
CA HIS A 12 7.61 -7.91 18.55
C HIS A 12 7.59 -7.48 17.08
N GLU A 13 7.87 -8.39 16.16
CA GLU A 13 7.76 -8.16 14.72
C GLU A 13 6.34 -7.76 14.33
N ASP A 14 5.32 -8.50 14.79
CA ASP A 14 3.91 -8.14 14.56
C ASP A 14 3.56 -6.74 15.10
N ALA A 15 4.13 -6.34 16.24
CA ALA A 15 3.91 -5.02 16.82
C ALA A 15 4.54 -3.92 15.95
N MET A 16 5.76 -4.15 15.45
CA MET A 16 6.45 -3.23 14.53
C MET A 16 5.71 -3.11 13.20
N GLU A 17 5.25 -4.22 12.62
CA GLU A 17 4.48 -4.21 11.37
C GLU A 17 3.16 -3.44 11.52
N ARG A 18 2.43 -3.66 12.61
CA ARG A 18 1.19 -2.92 12.90
C ARG A 18 1.45 -1.43 13.08
N GLN A 19 2.54 -1.05 13.74
CA GLN A 19 2.91 0.34 13.89
C GLN A 19 3.27 0.97 12.53
N ALA A 20 4.06 0.28 11.71
CA ALA A 20 4.42 0.74 10.37
C ALA A 20 3.18 0.91 9.48
N LEU A 21 2.25 -0.04 9.52
CA LEU A 21 0.97 0.05 8.81
C LEU A 21 0.14 1.25 9.29
N ALA A 22 0.02 1.47 10.60
CA ALA A 22 -0.72 2.60 11.15
C ALA A 22 -0.15 3.95 10.67
N VAL A 23 1.18 4.08 10.64
CA VAL A 23 1.86 5.28 10.12
C VAL A 23 1.61 5.45 8.61
N ALA A 24 1.72 4.36 7.84
CA ALA A 24 1.47 4.40 6.39
C ALA A 24 0.02 4.80 6.07
N VAL A 25 -0.96 4.25 6.80
CA VAL A 25 -2.38 4.59 6.64
C VAL A 25 -2.64 6.05 7.02
N ALA A 26 -2.08 6.54 8.13
CA ALA A 26 -2.23 7.94 8.51
C ALA A 26 -1.66 8.88 7.44
N LYS A 27 -0.49 8.57 6.89
CA LYS A 27 0.13 9.32 5.79
C LYS A 27 -0.72 9.28 4.52
N ALA A 28 -1.27 8.12 4.17
CA ALA A 28 -2.14 7.97 3.00
C ALA A 28 -3.45 8.76 3.15
N ARG A 29 -4.08 8.75 4.34
CA ARG A 29 -5.30 9.52 4.62
C ARG A 29 -5.07 11.03 4.60
N ALA A 30 -3.89 11.48 5.01
CA ALA A 30 -3.52 12.90 4.93
C ALA A 30 -3.29 13.37 3.48
N ASN A 31 -3.12 12.45 2.53
CA ASN A 31 -2.97 12.76 1.12
C ASN A 31 -4.35 12.91 0.44
N VAL A 32 -4.70 14.14 0.06
CA VAL A 32 -5.99 14.47 -0.58
C VAL A 32 -6.01 14.11 -2.08
N HIS A 33 -4.87 13.67 -2.64
CA HIS A 33 -4.77 13.32 -4.05
C HIS A 33 -5.35 11.93 -4.33
N GLY A 34 -6.64 11.89 -4.62
CA GLY A 34 -7.33 10.69 -5.11
C GLY A 34 -7.32 10.62 -6.64
N VAL A 35 -6.98 9.46 -7.17
CA VAL A 35 -7.05 9.15 -8.60
C VAL A 35 -8.21 8.20 -8.87
N SER A 36 -8.83 8.29 -10.04
CA SER A 36 -9.89 7.33 -10.38
C SER A 36 -9.30 5.93 -10.57
N HIS A 37 -10.07 4.93 -10.16
CA HIS A 37 -9.67 3.53 -10.31
C HIS A 37 -9.35 3.17 -11.77
N ASP A 38 -10.17 3.64 -12.73
CA ASP A 38 -9.97 3.35 -14.14
C ASP A 38 -8.69 3.98 -14.71
N ALA A 39 -8.35 5.21 -14.28
CA ALA A 39 -7.11 5.86 -14.69
C ALA A 39 -5.88 5.12 -14.15
N MET A 40 -5.94 4.68 -12.89
CA MET A 40 -4.90 3.85 -12.29
C MET A 40 -4.77 2.50 -13.02
N ARG A 41 -5.89 1.85 -13.35
CA ARG A 41 -5.88 0.58 -14.10
C ARG A 41 -5.19 0.71 -15.46
N LEU A 42 -5.55 1.74 -16.23
CA LEU A 42 -4.96 1.99 -17.55
C LEU A 42 -3.45 2.22 -17.45
N TRP A 43 -3.03 3.06 -16.51
CA TRP A 43 -1.61 3.32 -16.29
C TRP A 43 -0.83 2.06 -15.90
N LEU A 44 -1.37 1.23 -15.00
CA LEU A 44 -0.71 -0.03 -14.62
C LEU A 44 -0.61 -1.02 -15.80
N MET A 45 -1.57 -1.02 -16.72
CA MET A 45 -1.51 -1.84 -17.93
C MET A 45 -0.38 -1.39 -18.86
N GLU A 46 -0.19 -0.08 -19.05
CA GLU A 46 0.94 0.47 -19.83
C GLU A 46 2.30 0.07 -19.25
N ILE A 47 2.43 0.17 -17.92
CA ILE A 47 3.64 -0.27 -17.22
C ILE A 47 3.89 -1.76 -17.42
N ALA A 48 2.84 -2.58 -17.32
CA ALA A 48 2.93 -4.03 -17.51
C ALA A 48 3.30 -4.42 -18.95
N ASP A 49 2.94 -3.60 -19.94
CA ASP A 49 3.34 -3.78 -21.35
C ASP A 49 4.78 -3.31 -21.63
N GLY A 50 5.49 -2.84 -20.60
CA GLY A 50 6.89 -2.43 -20.68
C GLY A 50 7.11 -0.93 -20.94
N ASN A 51 6.03 -0.13 -21.01
CA ASN A 51 6.12 1.32 -21.12
C ASN A 51 6.37 1.97 -19.74
N PHE A 52 7.56 1.75 -19.17
CA PHE A 52 7.94 2.30 -17.86
C PHE A 52 8.03 3.83 -17.80
N GLN A 53 7.93 4.52 -18.95
CA GLN A 53 7.90 5.98 -19.04
C GLN A 53 6.47 6.55 -19.05
N ALA A 54 5.44 5.70 -18.95
CA ALA A 54 4.05 6.14 -18.87
C ALA A 54 3.84 7.07 -17.65
N GLU A 55 3.26 8.24 -17.89
CA GLU A 55 3.01 9.22 -16.83
C GLU A 55 1.93 8.71 -15.85
N PRO A 56 2.16 8.85 -14.52
CA PRO A 56 1.16 8.46 -13.53
C PRO A 56 -0.14 9.25 -13.68
N PRO A 57 -1.30 8.63 -13.36
CA PRO A 57 -2.58 9.33 -13.41
C PRO A 57 -2.58 10.50 -12.43
N GLN A 58 -3.02 11.66 -12.90
CA GLN A 58 -3.12 12.85 -12.06
C GLN A 58 -4.42 12.83 -11.24
N SER A 59 -4.35 13.35 -10.03
CA SER A 59 -5.52 13.60 -9.17
C SER A 59 -6.47 14.56 -9.89
N LYS A 60 -7.73 14.17 -10.04
CA LYS A 60 -8.80 15.01 -10.62
C LYS A 60 -9.81 15.50 -9.58
N LEU A 61 -9.53 15.27 -8.29
CA LEU A 61 -10.30 15.80 -7.16
C LEU A 61 -9.96 17.28 -6.93
#